data_AF-A0A667X5T2-F1
#
_entry.id   AF-A0A667X5T2-F1
#
_cell.length_a   1.000
_cell.length_b   1.000
_cell.length_c   1.000
_cell.angle_alpha   90.00
_cell.angle_beta   90.00
_cell.angle_gamma   90.00
#
_symmetry.space_group_name_H-M   'P 1'
#
loop_
_entity.id
_entity.type
_entity.pdbx_description
1 polymer ?
#
loop_
_entity_poly.entity_id
_entity_poly.type
_entity_poly.pdbx_seq_one_letter_code
_entity_poly.pdbx_strand_id
1 'polypeptide(L)'
;LICLSSSLPDCGLNVHKQCSKVVPNDCQPDLRHVKKVYSCDLTTLVKAHNTKRPMVVDMCIQEIEARGLQSEGLYRISGFSELIEDVKMAFDRGDCFNLL
;
A
#
# COMPACT_ATOMS: atom_id res chain seq x y z
N LEU A 1 -6.23 -24.66 -8.51
CA LEU A 1 -5.42 -24.03 -7.44
C LEU A 1 -5.93 -22.61 -7.17
N ILE A 2 -7.21 -22.47 -6.85
CA ILE A 2 -7.79 -21.18 -6.48
C ILE A 2 -8.08 -21.31 -4.99
N CYS A 3 -7.18 -20.80 -4.15
CA CYS A 3 -7.45 -20.69 -2.73
C CYS A 3 -8.73 -19.85 -2.59
N LEU A 4 -9.82 -20.42 -2.06
CA LEU A 4 -11.03 -19.65 -1.77
C LEU A 4 -10.70 -18.63 -0.68
N SER A 5 -10.29 -17.45 -1.10
CA SER A 5 -10.15 -16.26 -0.28
C SER A 5 -11.55 -15.82 0.15
N SER A 6 -11.83 -15.85 1.45
CA SER A 6 -13.03 -15.25 2.02
C SER A 6 -12.70 -13.82 2.42
N SER A 7 -13.42 -12.85 1.84
CA SER A 7 -13.36 -11.45 2.23
C SER A 7 -14.35 -11.22 3.37
N LEU A 8 -13.88 -10.69 4.51
CA LEU A 8 -14.77 -10.34 5.62
C LEU A 8 -15.50 -9.02 5.31
N PRO A 9 -16.84 -9.00 5.27
CA PRO A 9 -17.61 -7.85 4.80
C PRO A 9 -17.49 -6.61 5.72
N ASP A 10 -17.16 -6.79 6.99
CA ASP A 10 -17.10 -5.68 7.95
C ASP A 10 -15.75 -4.95 7.99
N CYS A 11 -14.64 -5.60 7.59
CA CYS A 11 -13.29 -5.04 7.71
C CYS A 11 -12.40 -5.16 6.45
N GLY A 12 -12.87 -5.80 5.36
CA GLY A 12 -12.11 -5.93 4.11
C GLY A 12 -10.88 -6.84 4.18
N LEU A 13 -10.74 -7.61 5.26
CA LEU A 13 -9.65 -8.56 5.43
C LEU A 13 -9.85 -9.76 4.49
N ASN A 14 -8.82 -10.05 3.68
CA ASN A 14 -8.80 -11.23 2.80
C ASN A 14 -7.99 -12.33 3.44
N VAL A 15 -8.65 -13.44 3.80
CA VAL A 15 -8.00 -14.62 4.40
C VAL A 15 -8.47 -15.89 3.72
N HIS A 16 -7.65 -16.94 3.78
CA HIS A 16 -8.11 -18.27 3.40
C HIS A 16 -9.22 -18.74 4.35
N LYS A 17 -10.18 -19.49 3.81
CA LYS A 17 -11.31 -20.06 4.58
C LYS A 17 -10.89 -20.83 5.83
N GLN A 18 -9.76 -21.56 5.77
CA GLN A 18 -9.24 -22.30 6.93
C GLN A 18 -8.51 -21.39 7.93
N CYS A 19 -7.85 -20.35 7.45
CA CYS A 19 -7.13 -19.37 8.28
C CYS A 19 -8.08 -18.45 9.04
N SER A 20 -9.33 -18.26 8.59
CA SER A 20 -10.33 -17.46 9.29
C SER A 20 -10.58 -17.88 10.74
N LYS A 21 -10.30 -19.15 11.11
CA LYS A 21 -10.51 -19.67 12.46
C LYS A 21 -9.40 -19.32 13.45
N VAL A 22 -8.23 -18.91 12.96
CA VAL A 22 -7.06 -18.58 13.79
C VAL A 22 -6.79 -17.08 13.84
N VAL A 23 -7.55 -16.28 13.09
CA VAL A 23 -7.46 -14.82 13.13
C VAL A 23 -8.12 -14.34 14.43
N PRO A 24 -7.40 -13.60 15.29
CA PRO A 24 -7.98 -12.98 16.48
C PRO A 24 -9.18 -12.08 16.11
N ASN A 25 -10.18 -12.01 16.99
CA ASN A 25 -11.37 -11.18 16.78
C ASN A 25 -11.10 -9.69 17.06
N ASP A 26 -9.94 -9.18 16.67
CA ASP A 26 -9.56 -7.76 16.77
C ASP A 26 -10.07 -6.97 15.54
N CYS A 27 -11.24 -7.37 15.05
CA CYS A 27 -11.89 -6.73 13.92
C CYS A 27 -12.28 -5.31 14.34
N GLN A 28 -11.52 -4.33 13.87
CA GLN A 28 -11.82 -2.92 14.03
C GLN A 28 -12.36 -2.40 12.69
N PRO A 29 -13.68 -2.45 12.47
CA PRO A 29 -14.26 -2.09 11.19
C PRO A 29 -14.37 -0.57 11.11
N ASP A 30 -13.42 0.09 10.45
CA ASP A 30 -13.75 1.16 9.50
C ASP A 30 -12.61 1.44 8.49
N LEU A 31 -12.69 0.83 7.30
CA LEU A 31 -11.80 1.09 6.15
C LEU A 31 -12.55 0.86 4.82
N ARG A 32 -13.86 1.15 4.78
CA ARG A 32 -14.78 0.77 3.68
C ARG A 32 -14.45 1.33 2.28
N HIS A 33 -13.40 2.14 2.13
CA HIS A 33 -12.95 2.70 0.85
C HIS A 33 -11.44 2.58 0.58
N VAL A 34 -10.68 1.84 1.39
CA VAL A 34 -9.22 1.77 1.23
C VAL A 34 -8.86 0.87 0.05
N LYS A 35 -8.74 1.49 -1.15
CA LYS A 35 -7.96 0.92 -2.26
C LYS A 35 -6.50 0.92 -1.84
N LYS A 36 -6.09 -0.11 -1.08
CA LYS A 36 -4.68 -0.31 -0.72
C LYS A 36 -3.84 -0.28 -2.00
N VAL A 37 -2.82 0.56 -1.98
CA VAL A 37 -1.85 0.71 -3.07
C VAL A 37 -0.72 -0.28 -2.86
N TYR A 38 -0.25 -0.44 -1.62
CA TYR A 38 0.76 -1.40 -1.23
C TYR A 38 0.18 -2.79 -0.99
N SER A 39 1.04 -3.81 -1.19
CA SER A 39 0.70 -5.23 -1.00
C SER A 39 -0.47 -5.73 -1.85
N CYS A 40 -0.86 -4.98 -2.89
CA CYS A 40 -1.81 -5.37 -3.92
C CYS A 40 -1.05 -5.84 -5.18
N ASP A 41 -1.65 -6.74 -5.95
CA ASP A 41 -1.09 -7.16 -7.23
C ASP A 41 -0.96 -5.97 -8.19
N LEU A 42 0.22 -5.84 -8.80
CA LEU A 42 0.54 -4.71 -9.69
C LEU A 42 -0.43 -4.61 -10.85
N THR A 43 -0.76 -5.74 -11.49
CA THR A 43 -1.67 -5.78 -12.64
C THR A 43 -3.07 -5.33 -12.24
N THR A 44 -3.53 -5.77 -11.07
CA THR A 44 -4.82 -5.39 -10.49
C THR A 44 -4.88 -3.90 -10.19
N LEU A 45 -3.84 -3.35 -9.55
CA LEU A 45 -3.76 -1.94 -9.21
C LEU A 45 -3.77 -1.05 -10.47
N VAL A 46 -2.93 -1.37 -11.45
CA VAL A 46 -2.81 -0.60 -12.70
C VAL A 46 -4.12 -0.64 -13.50
N LYS A 47 -4.78 -1.81 -13.58
CA LYS A 47 -6.09 -1.93 -14.24
C LYS A 47 -7.19 -1.18 -13.48
N ALA A 48 -7.22 -1.25 -12.15
CA ALA A 48 -8.23 -0.59 -11.33
C ALA A 48 -8.14 0.94 -11.38
N HIS A 49 -6.95 1.49 -11.64
CA HIS A 49 -6.72 2.93 -11.78
C HIS A 49 -6.62 3.39 -13.24
N ASN A 50 -6.66 2.49 -14.21
CA ASN A 50 -6.52 2.77 -15.64
C ASN A 50 -5.26 3.58 -15.99
N THR A 51 -4.15 3.28 -15.34
CA THR A 51 -2.85 3.94 -15.57
C THR A 51 -1.89 2.99 -16.29
N LYS A 52 -0.70 3.49 -16.69
CA LYS A 52 0.39 2.64 -17.21
C LYS A 52 1.29 2.08 -16.10
N ARG A 53 1.28 2.73 -14.94
CA ARG A 53 2.10 2.43 -13.75
C ARG A 53 1.41 2.97 -12.50
N PRO A 54 1.72 2.43 -11.30
CA PRO A 54 1.15 2.92 -10.05
C PRO A 54 1.56 4.36 -9.74
N MET A 55 0.65 5.15 -9.17
CA MET A 55 0.90 6.54 -8.75
C MET A 55 2.08 6.65 -7.77
N VAL A 56 2.25 5.66 -6.88
CA VAL A 56 3.37 5.62 -5.92
C VAL A 56 4.73 5.66 -6.61
N VAL A 57 4.85 5.01 -7.77
CA VAL A 57 6.11 4.98 -8.54
C VAL A 57 6.41 6.37 -9.10
N ASP A 58 5.42 7.01 -9.73
CA ASP A 58 5.60 8.33 -10.32
C ASP A 58 5.92 9.38 -9.27
N MET A 59 5.15 9.41 -8.17
CA MET A 59 5.34 10.40 -7.10
C MET A 59 6.69 10.26 -6.40
N CYS A 60 7.10 9.03 -6.06
CA CYS A 60 8.40 8.83 -5.41
C CYS A 60 9.58 9.17 -6.33
N ILE A 61 9.50 8.82 -7.62
CA ILE A 61 10.56 9.17 -8.57
C ILE A 61 10.66 10.69 -8.73
N GLN A 62 9.53 11.37 -8.91
CA GLN A 62 9.49 12.83 -9.06
C GLN A 62 10.16 13.54 -7.86
N GLU A 63 9.92 13.08 -6.64
CA GLU A 63 10.55 13.65 -5.44
C GLU A 63 12.05 13.39 -5.35
N ILE A 64 12.47 12.19 -5.73
CA ILE A 64 13.89 11.86 -5.76
C ILE A 64 14.59 12.72 -6.81
N GLU A 65 13.98 12.94 -7.97
CA GLU A 65 14.51 13.82 -9.00
C GLU A 65 14.54 15.30 -8.58
N ALA A 66 13.53 15.75 -7.84
CA ALA A 66 13.42 17.13 -7.38
C ALA A 66 14.47 17.52 -6.31
N ARG A 67 14.73 16.62 -5.34
CA ARG A 67 15.59 16.93 -4.18
C ARG A 67 16.63 15.87 -3.80
N GLY A 68 16.48 14.63 -4.27
CA GLY A 68 17.28 13.48 -3.82
C GLY A 68 18.53 13.18 -4.64
N LEU A 69 18.66 13.68 -5.88
CA LEU A 69 19.75 13.28 -6.80
C LEU A 69 21.16 13.63 -6.31
N GLN A 70 21.31 14.65 -5.46
CA GLN A 70 22.61 15.06 -4.91
C GLN A 70 22.90 14.41 -3.53
N SER A 71 21.98 13.58 -3.02
CA SER A 71 22.17 12.90 -1.74
C SER A 71 23.20 11.77 -1.88
N GLU A 72 24.22 11.78 -1.03
CA GLU A 72 25.20 10.69 -0.97
C GLU A 72 24.52 9.38 -0.57
N GLY A 73 24.86 8.29 -1.29
CA GLY A 73 24.34 6.96 -0.96
C GLY A 73 22.84 6.78 -1.21
N LEU A 74 22.25 7.53 -2.15
CA LEU A 74 20.86 7.35 -2.60
C LEU A 74 20.56 5.87 -2.90
N TYR A 75 19.42 5.38 -2.39
CA TYR A 75 18.99 3.97 -2.40
C TYR A 75 19.83 2.98 -1.58
N ARG A 76 21.04 3.34 -1.14
CA ARG A 76 21.90 2.49 -0.29
C ARG A 76 21.68 2.76 1.20
N ILE A 77 21.49 4.02 1.57
CA ILE A 77 21.29 4.41 2.97
C ILE A 77 19.79 4.33 3.29
N SER A 78 19.45 3.53 4.30
CA SER A 78 18.07 3.38 4.76
C SER A 78 17.63 4.58 5.61
N GLY A 79 16.41 5.06 5.38
CA GLY A 79 15.74 6.00 6.28
C GLY A 79 15.18 5.33 7.53
N PHE A 80 14.52 6.11 8.38
CA PHE A 80 13.84 5.61 9.57
C PHE A 80 12.63 4.74 9.17
N SER A 81 12.58 3.51 9.68
CA SER A 81 11.51 2.55 9.36
C SER A 81 10.11 3.07 9.68
N GLU A 82 9.96 3.83 10.77
CA GLU A 82 8.69 4.44 11.17
C GLU A 82 8.18 5.43 10.13
N LEU A 83 9.06 6.32 9.63
CA LEU A 83 8.70 7.28 8.59
C LEU A 83 8.38 6.60 7.25
N ILE A 84 9.05 5.49 6.93
CA ILE A 84 8.76 4.71 5.73
C ILE A 84 7.35 4.10 5.81
N GLU A 85 6.97 3.59 6.98
CA GLU A 85 5.62 3.04 7.18
C GLU A 85 4.56 4.14 7.14
N ASP A 86 4.82 5.33 7.70
CA ASP A 86 3.92 6.48 7.61
C ASP A 86 3.66 6.90 6.16
N VAL A 87 4.71 6.96 5.34
CA VAL A 87 4.61 7.26 3.89
C VAL A 87 3.75 6.20 3.19
N LYS A 88 4.01 4.92 3.46
CA LYS A 88 3.25 3.80 2.89
C LYS A 88 1.78 3.87 3.29
N MET A 89 1.48 4.15 4.56
CA MET A 89 0.11 4.30 5.05
C MET A 89 -0.60 5.50 4.41
N ALA A 90 0.10 6.61 4.16
CA ALA A 90 -0.47 7.76 3.47
C ALA A 90 -0.85 7.44 2.01
N PHE A 91 -0.04 6.65 1.30
CA PHE A 91 -0.42 6.16 -0.04
C PHE A 91 -1.64 5.23 0.01
N ASP A 92 -1.70 4.32 0.98
CA ASP A 92 -2.84 3.41 1.13
C ASP A 92 -4.14 4.14 1.47
N ARG A 93 -4.08 5.24 2.24
CA ARG A 93 -5.24 6.09 2.57
C ARG A 93 -5.63 7.07 1.46
N GLY A 94 -4.77 7.31 0.48
CA GLY A 94 -4.97 8.35 -0.53
C GLY A 94 -4.63 9.77 -0.04
N ASP A 95 -3.97 9.90 1.11
CA ASP A 95 -3.53 11.17 1.71
C ASP A 95 -2.22 11.70 1.09
N CYS A 96 -1.74 11.06 0.01
CA CYS A 96 -0.45 11.33 -0.61
C CYS A 96 -0.28 12.76 -1.16
N PHE A 97 -1.36 13.56 -1.20
CA PHE A 97 -1.31 14.99 -1.51
C PHE A 97 -0.47 15.82 -0.53
N ASN A 98 -0.18 15.33 0.68
CA ASN A 98 0.58 16.07 1.71
C ASN A 98 2.02 15.56 1.94
N LEU A 99 2.50 14.61 1.12
CA LEU A 99 3.86 14.07 1.21
C LEU A 99 4.89 14.84 0.34
N LEU A 100 4.41 15.82 -0.44
CA LEU A 100 5.16 16.67 -1.37
C LEU A 100 5.27 18.10 -0.81
#